data_AF-A0AAV2MXI7-F1
#
_entry.id   AF-A0AAV2MXI7-F1
#
_cell.length_a   1.000
_cell.length_b   1.000
_cell.length_c   1.000
_cell.angle_alpha   90.00
_cell.angle_beta   90.00
_cell.angle_gamma   90.00
#
_symmetry.space_group_name_H-M   'P 1'
#
loop_
_entity.id
_entity.type
_entity.pdbx_description
1 polymer ?
#
loop_
_entity_poly.entity_id
_entity_poly.type
_entity_poly.pdbx_seq_one_letter_code
_entity_poly.pdbx_strand_id
1 'polypeptide(L)'
;MKNAFRKNLAAGTTHTLTCDIWTDTSNQSYLGITDHYLTTELEIKNGCLGVLPLSERHTADYIWRNLRDCLESFDVETSDITAIVTDCGANIKKAAIDTFGASKHIPCFAHVLSHVVPSVMKTLPEVENMFARVHSIVAITKRSVVAADELKRLQICNGKTEGTALKLKQDVPTHWNSLFYMIERFPELREYIYPVLMKCPIAPEMLTREQIQVLEDCVLVLRLIENVITKISGKTYPTGSMAILIIRCMKNALNRCILVTKIGENMKMKIIVQEKFEGIEICKLLTMSTILDPRFKKINFQFAMTAVTAIADINKAMKSANSAPEISVAQTSKPPESSTGQSIWEFHDNLIVNNMQPNSDPSELHLELRQYLN
;
A
#
# COMPACT_ATOMS: atom_id res chain seq x y z
N MET A 1 27.01 17.84 -0.45
CA MET A 1 25.64 17.29 -0.50
C MET A 1 25.17 16.81 0.87
N LYS A 2 25.86 15.85 1.53
CA LYS A 2 25.51 15.35 2.88
C LYS A 2 25.35 16.47 3.93
N ASN A 3 26.28 17.42 4.01
CA ASN A 3 26.20 18.53 4.97
C ASN A 3 25.00 19.48 4.74
N ALA A 4 24.56 19.66 3.49
CA ALA A 4 23.37 20.45 3.20
C ALA A 4 22.10 19.72 3.63
N PHE A 5 22.06 18.40 3.46
CA PHE A 5 20.94 17.58 3.89
C PHE A 5 20.84 17.49 5.42
N ARG A 6 21.98 17.36 6.13
CA ARG A 6 22.03 17.44 7.61
C ARG A 6 21.39 18.71 8.16
N LYS A 7 21.68 19.87 7.55
CA LYS A 7 21.06 21.15 7.97
C LYS A 7 19.54 21.14 7.82
N ASN A 8 19.02 20.50 6.76
CA ASN A 8 17.59 20.38 6.55
C ASN A 8 16.94 19.43 7.56
N LEU A 9 17.62 18.33 7.91
CA LEU A 9 17.15 17.39 8.93
C LEU A 9 17.12 18.05 10.32
N ALA A 10 18.17 18.77 10.70
CA ALA A 10 18.24 19.49 11.97
C ALA A 10 17.21 20.62 12.11
N ALA A 11 16.67 21.12 11.00
CA ALA A 11 15.56 22.09 11.01
C ALA A 11 14.20 21.43 11.21
N GLY A 12 14.09 20.11 11.01
CA GLY A 12 12.89 19.33 11.31
C GLY A 12 12.74 19.14 12.83
N THR A 13 11.51 19.28 13.32
CA THR A 13 11.19 19.07 14.74
C THR A 13 10.75 17.64 15.05
N THR A 14 10.44 16.83 14.02
CA THR A 14 9.99 15.45 14.15
C THR A 14 10.42 14.62 12.94
N HIS A 15 10.84 13.38 13.19
CA HIS A 15 11.35 12.47 12.18
C HIS A 15 10.55 11.17 12.16
N THR A 16 10.09 10.77 10.97
CA THR A 16 9.50 9.45 10.73
C THR A 16 10.40 8.66 9.80
N LEU A 17 10.87 7.51 10.27
CA LEU A 17 11.73 6.64 9.49
C LEU A 17 10.91 5.62 8.71
N THR A 18 11.26 5.38 7.45
CA THR A 18 10.86 4.17 6.72
C THR A 18 12.10 3.33 6.45
N CYS A 19 12.08 2.07 6.91
CA CYS A 19 13.17 1.14 6.74
C CYS A 19 12.71 -0.09 5.97
N ASP A 20 13.53 -0.52 5.01
CA ASP A 20 13.28 -1.71 4.20
C ASP A 20 14.56 -2.56 4.13
N ILE A 21 14.39 -3.89 4.16
CA ILE A 21 15.49 -4.83 3.96
C ILE A 21 15.15 -5.71 2.77
N TRP A 22 15.96 -5.62 1.73
CA TRP A 22 15.85 -6.47 0.55
C TRP A 22 17.19 -7.12 0.23
N THR A 23 17.13 -8.16 -0.60
CA THR A 23 18.32 -8.83 -1.14
C THR A 23 18.30 -8.68 -2.65
N ASP A 24 19.42 -8.24 -3.23
CA ASP A 24 19.55 -8.09 -4.67
C ASP A 24 19.83 -9.42 -5.38
N THR A 25 19.95 -9.37 -6.72
CA THR A 25 20.22 -10.54 -7.55
C THR A 25 21.63 -11.11 -7.39
N SER A 26 22.54 -10.38 -6.74
CA SER A 26 23.88 -10.85 -6.37
C SER A 26 23.92 -11.53 -5.00
N ASN A 27 22.76 -11.69 -4.34
CA ASN A 27 22.59 -12.18 -2.97
C ASN A 27 23.18 -11.24 -1.90
N GLN A 28 23.38 -9.96 -2.22
CA GLN A 28 23.74 -8.95 -1.22
C GLN A 28 22.48 -8.34 -0.63
N SER A 29 22.39 -8.34 0.69
CA SER A 29 21.28 -7.70 1.40
C SER A 29 21.60 -6.25 1.74
N TYR A 30 20.58 -5.40 1.78
CA TYR A 30 20.71 -3.98 2.12
C TYR A 30 19.66 -3.55 3.13
N LEU A 31 20.03 -2.59 3.98
CA LEU A 31 19.12 -1.82 4.79
C LEU A 31 18.95 -0.44 4.15
N GLY A 32 17.80 -0.18 3.56
CA GLY A 32 17.41 1.15 3.10
C GLY A 32 16.78 1.94 4.24
N ILE A 33 17.23 3.17 4.43
CA ILE A 33 16.74 4.08 5.46
C ILE A 33 16.36 5.39 4.78
N THR A 34 15.11 5.80 4.95
CA THR A 34 14.60 7.09 4.47
C THR A 34 13.94 7.82 5.63
N ASP A 35 14.30 9.08 5.79
CA ASP A 35 13.67 9.96 6.77
C ASP A 35 12.58 10.80 6.09
N HIS A 36 11.49 11.02 6.82
CA HIS A 36 10.36 11.86 6.44
C HIS A 36 10.14 12.88 7.55
N TYR A 37 10.16 14.16 7.18
CA TYR A 37 10.09 15.25 8.15
C TYR A 37 9.23 16.39 7.61
N LEU A 38 8.72 17.20 8.54
CA LEU A 38 7.96 18.40 8.24
C LEU A 38 8.88 19.62 8.37
N THR A 39 8.89 20.46 7.35
CA THR A 39 9.63 21.72 7.35
C THR A 39 8.91 22.79 8.17
N THR A 40 9.58 23.91 8.46
CA THR A 40 8.99 25.09 9.11
C THR A 40 7.84 25.69 8.31
N GLU A 41 7.84 25.51 6.99
CA GLU A 41 6.78 25.93 6.08
C GLU A 41 5.63 24.91 5.96
N LEU A 42 5.60 23.88 6.82
CA LEU A 42 4.61 22.80 6.81
C LEU A 42 4.60 21.97 5.52
N GLU A 43 5.72 21.93 4.80
CA GLU A 43 5.90 21.03 3.66
C GLU A 43 6.49 19.70 4.09
N ILE A 44 5.88 18.60 3.63
CA ILE A 44 6.42 17.25 3.81
C ILE A 44 7.63 17.08 2.88
N LYS A 45 8.78 16.73 3.45
CA LYS A 45 9.98 16.34 2.72
C LYS A 45 10.37 14.92 3.14
N ASN A 46 11.13 14.28 2.26
CA ASN A 46 11.78 13.02 2.57
C ASN A 46 13.17 13.00 1.94
N GLY A 47 14.04 12.16 2.49
CA GLY A 47 15.32 11.85 1.85
C GLY A 47 15.93 10.55 2.35
N CYS A 48 16.56 9.83 1.41
CA CYS A 48 17.27 8.60 1.71
C CYS A 48 18.54 8.94 2.51
N LEU A 49 18.60 8.44 3.75
CA LEU A 49 19.77 8.56 4.61
C LEU A 49 20.87 7.60 4.16
N GLY A 50 20.49 6.39 3.74
CA GLY A 50 21.44 5.43 3.22
C GLY A 50 20.80 4.14 2.70
N VAL A 51 21.59 3.44 1.89
CA VAL A 51 21.37 2.05 1.49
C VAL A 51 22.61 1.29 1.95
N LEU A 52 22.50 0.65 3.10
CA LEU A 52 23.64 0.07 3.81
C LEU A 52 23.76 -1.41 3.48
N PRO A 53 24.89 -1.90 2.93
CA PRO A 53 25.08 -3.33 2.72
C PRO A 53 25.15 -4.05 4.06
N LEU A 54 24.38 -5.13 4.20
CA LEU A 54 24.37 -5.99 5.38
C LEU A 54 25.26 -7.21 5.10
N SER A 55 26.28 -7.41 5.94
CA SER A 55 27.29 -8.47 5.79
C SER A 55 27.27 -9.52 6.91
N GLU A 56 26.52 -9.25 7.99
CA GLU A 56 26.33 -10.19 9.09
C GLU A 56 24.94 -10.83 9.05
N ARG A 57 24.70 -11.81 9.93
CA ARG A 57 23.34 -12.30 10.19
C ARG A 57 22.45 -11.13 10.60
N HIS A 58 21.29 -10.99 9.97
CA HIS A 58 20.34 -9.89 10.21
C HIS A 58 19.63 -9.99 11.57
N THR A 59 20.36 -10.12 12.68
CA THR A 59 19.80 -10.06 14.02
C THR A 59 19.26 -8.65 14.29
N ALA A 60 18.30 -8.54 15.22
CA ALA A 60 17.75 -7.24 15.61
C ALA A 60 18.87 -6.26 16.05
N ASP A 61 19.84 -6.74 16.82
CA ASP A 61 20.97 -5.92 17.30
C ASP A 61 21.86 -5.43 16.16
N TYR A 62 22.11 -6.25 15.14
CA TYR A 62 22.90 -5.84 13.98
C TYR A 62 22.17 -4.81 13.13
N ILE A 63 20.88 -5.02 12.87
CA ILE A 63 20.05 -4.05 12.14
C ILE A 63 20.02 -2.72 12.89
N TRP A 64 19.85 -2.77 14.21
CA TRP A 64 19.86 -1.57 15.05
C TRP A 64 21.20 -0.84 15.00
N ARG A 65 22.34 -1.55 15.12
CA ARG A 65 23.67 -0.93 14.98
C ARG A 65 23.79 -0.12 13.69
N ASN A 66 23.45 -0.73 12.55
CA ASN A 66 23.51 -0.04 11.25
C ASN A 66 22.55 1.16 11.16
N LEU A 67 21.33 1.02 11.68
CA LEU A 67 20.37 2.11 11.73
C LEU A 67 20.88 3.28 12.59
N ARG A 68 21.37 2.99 13.79
CA ARG A 68 21.92 3.99 14.71
C ARG A 68 23.12 4.71 14.12
N ASP A 69 24.09 3.97 13.60
CA ASP A 69 25.29 4.54 12.99
C ASP A 69 24.92 5.46 11.80
N CYS A 70 23.87 5.09 11.05
CA CYS A 70 23.31 5.95 10.00
C CYS A 70 22.77 7.27 10.58
N LEU A 71 21.88 7.20 11.57
CA LEU A 71 21.26 8.36 12.22
C LEU A 71 22.29 9.30 12.84
N GLU A 72 23.26 8.75 13.59
CA GLU A 72 24.38 9.50 14.17
C GLU A 72 25.19 10.20 13.07
N SER A 73 25.37 9.56 11.91
CA SER A 73 26.05 10.19 10.78
C SER A 73 25.26 11.31 10.12
N PHE A 74 24.01 11.57 10.52
CA PHE A 74 23.21 12.71 10.10
C PHE A 74 22.87 13.66 11.26
N ASP A 75 23.45 13.45 12.45
CA ASP A 75 23.18 14.23 13.65
C ASP A 75 21.69 14.18 14.06
N VAL A 76 21.02 13.06 13.80
CA VAL A 76 19.61 12.81 14.18
C VAL A 76 19.57 11.97 15.46
N GLU A 77 18.98 12.51 16.52
CA GLU A 77 18.84 11.76 17.76
C GLU A 77 17.68 10.77 17.72
N THR A 78 17.83 9.66 18.45
CA THR A 78 16.75 8.69 18.62
C THR A 78 15.53 9.27 19.32
N SER A 79 15.73 10.32 20.14
CA SER A 79 14.69 11.09 20.84
C SER A 79 13.68 11.69 19.86
N ASP A 80 14.17 12.17 18.72
CA ASP A 80 13.42 12.95 17.75
C ASP A 80 12.61 12.07 16.77
N ILE A 81 12.87 10.76 16.79
CA ILE A 81 12.11 9.79 16.00
C ILE A 81 10.72 9.63 16.62
N THR A 82 9.70 10.06 15.89
CA THR A 82 8.29 9.98 16.31
C THR A 82 7.64 8.68 15.85
N ALA A 83 8.09 8.12 14.72
CA ALA A 83 7.59 6.87 14.17
C ALA A 83 8.64 6.14 13.34
N ILE A 84 8.51 4.82 13.25
CA ILE A 84 9.29 3.97 12.35
C ILE A 84 8.37 2.98 11.62
N VAL A 85 8.44 2.99 10.29
CA VAL A 85 7.70 2.11 9.40
C VAL A 85 8.63 1.03 8.87
N THR A 86 8.21 -0.24 8.97
CA THR A 86 9.00 -1.38 8.47
C THR A 86 8.10 -2.37 7.74
N ASP A 87 8.66 -3.23 6.90
CA ASP A 87 7.95 -4.37 6.28
C ASP A 87 7.44 -5.44 7.28
N CYS A 88 7.78 -5.33 8.58
CA CYS A 88 7.47 -6.31 9.63
C CYS A 88 8.24 -7.63 9.53
N GLY A 89 9.37 -7.67 8.83
CA GLY A 89 10.33 -8.75 8.99
C GLY A 89 10.68 -8.94 10.47
N ALA A 90 10.77 -10.19 10.94
CA ALA A 90 10.82 -10.48 12.38
C ALA A 90 11.93 -9.70 13.13
N ASN A 91 13.13 -9.63 12.53
CA ASN A 91 14.28 -8.99 13.16
C ASN A 91 14.25 -7.47 13.07
N ILE A 92 13.81 -6.87 11.95
CA ILE A 92 13.68 -5.41 11.84
C ILE A 92 12.53 -4.88 12.70
N LYS A 93 11.43 -5.63 12.78
CA LYS A 93 10.32 -5.32 13.71
C LYS A 93 10.80 -5.35 15.15
N LYS A 94 11.55 -6.40 15.54
CA LYS A 94 12.13 -6.50 16.87
C LYS A 94 13.08 -5.32 17.15
N ALA A 95 14.00 -5.01 16.24
CA ALA A 95 14.91 -3.87 16.38
C ALA A 95 14.17 -2.55 16.58
N ALA A 96 13.11 -2.32 15.79
CA ALA A 96 12.30 -1.12 15.89
C ALA A 96 11.56 -1.02 17.24
N ILE A 97 10.93 -2.12 17.70
CA ILE A 97 10.16 -2.15 18.95
C ILE A 97 11.08 -2.03 20.17
N ASP A 98 12.18 -2.77 20.20
CA ASP A 98 13.12 -2.77 21.33
C ASP A 98 13.78 -1.39 21.51
N THR A 99 13.96 -0.64 20.41
CA THR A 99 14.61 0.68 20.42
C THR A 99 13.63 1.82 20.65
N PHE A 100 12.55 1.89 19.85
CA PHE A 100 11.65 3.06 19.81
C PHE A 100 10.35 2.83 20.58
N GLY A 101 10.10 1.59 21.02
CA GLY A 101 8.85 1.18 21.65
C GLY A 101 7.77 0.79 20.64
N ALA A 102 6.90 -0.13 21.04
CA ALA A 102 5.80 -0.63 20.21
C ALA A 102 4.81 0.47 19.78
N SER A 103 4.72 1.57 20.53
CA SER A 103 3.85 2.71 20.22
C SER A 103 4.33 3.56 19.04
N LYS A 104 5.63 3.49 18.69
CA LYS A 104 6.23 4.23 17.55
C LYS A 104 6.37 3.37 16.29
N HIS A 105 6.21 2.05 16.40
CA HIS A 105 6.31 1.14 15.27
C HIS A 105 5.00 1.12 14.46
N ILE A 106 5.12 1.30 13.14
CA ILE A 106 4.01 1.19 12.20
C ILE A 106 4.32 0.06 11.20
N PRO A 107 3.43 -0.92 11.02
CA PRO A 107 3.60 -1.91 9.95
C PRO A 107 3.43 -1.23 8.58
N CYS A 108 4.33 -1.54 7.64
CA CYS A 108 4.21 -1.04 6.27
C CYS A 108 2.92 -1.55 5.65
N PHE A 109 1.98 -0.62 5.42
CA PHE A 109 0.63 -0.99 5.06
C PHE A 109 0.52 -1.61 3.67
N ALA A 110 1.29 -1.10 2.72
CA ALA A 110 1.43 -1.70 1.39
C ALA A 110 1.95 -3.14 1.48
N HIS A 111 2.92 -3.40 2.35
CA HIS A 111 3.46 -4.74 2.56
C HIS A 111 2.42 -5.68 3.19
N VAL A 112 1.67 -5.22 4.20
CA VAL A 112 0.58 -5.99 4.82
C VAL A 112 -0.46 -6.41 3.78
N LEU A 113 -0.88 -5.48 2.92
CA LEU A 113 -1.83 -5.76 1.83
C LEU A 113 -1.24 -6.72 0.80
N SER A 114 0.04 -6.56 0.45
CA SER A 114 0.70 -7.42 -0.54
C SER A 114 0.72 -8.89 -0.12
N HIS A 115 0.67 -9.19 1.18
CA HIS A 115 0.59 -10.54 1.73
C HIS A 115 -0.82 -11.11 1.82
N VAL A 116 -1.86 -10.27 1.76
CA VAL A 116 -3.25 -10.75 1.74
C VAL A 116 -3.48 -11.65 0.53
N VAL A 117 -3.01 -11.22 -0.65
CA VAL A 117 -3.24 -11.96 -1.90
C VAL A 117 -2.60 -13.36 -1.84
N PRO A 118 -1.28 -13.54 -1.62
CA PRO A 118 -0.68 -14.85 -1.49
C PRO A 118 -1.31 -15.71 -0.38
N SER A 119 -1.69 -15.11 0.75
CA SER A 119 -2.34 -15.82 1.86
C SER A 119 -3.68 -16.42 1.45
N VAL A 120 -4.50 -15.67 0.71
CA VAL A 120 -5.79 -16.13 0.19
C VAL A 120 -5.59 -17.20 -0.89
N MET A 121 -4.64 -16.98 -1.80
CA MET A 121 -4.34 -17.89 -2.91
C MET A 121 -3.97 -19.30 -2.43
N LYS A 122 -3.20 -19.42 -1.35
CA LYS A 122 -2.87 -20.72 -0.71
C LYS A 122 -4.10 -21.51 -0.26
N THR A 123 -5.25 -20.86 -0.09
CA THR A 123 -6.51 -21.50 0.32
C THR A 123 -7.43 -21.82 -0.86
N LEU A 124 -6.98 -21.55 -2.09
CA LEU A 124 -7.72 -21.71 -3.34
C LEU A 124 -6.83 -22.42 -4.39
N PRO A 125 -6.48 -23.70 -4.17
CA PRO A 125 -5.58 -24.45 -5.05
C PRO A 125 -6.08 -24.52 -6.50
N GLU A 126 -7.39 -24.48 -6.72
CA GLU A 126 -7.99 -24.43 -8.06
C GLU A 126 -7.61 -23.14 -8.82
N VAL A 127 -7.52 -22.00 -8.14
CA VAL A 127 -7.09 -20.72 -8.74
C VAL A 127 -5.57 -20.72 -8.94
N GLU A 128 -4.81 -21.23 -7.98
CA GLU A 128 -3.35 -21.35 -8.09
C GLU A 128 -2.94 -22.22 -9.29
N ASN A 129 -3.58 -23.38 -9.47
CA ASN A 129 -3.36 -24.25 -10.63
C ASN A 129 -3.72 -23.56 -11.96
N MET A 130 -4.81 -22.80 -11.99
CA MET A 130 -5.20 -22.03 -13.16
C MET A 130 -4.16 -20.95 -13.50
N PHE A 131 -3.65 -20.22 -12.51
CA PHE A 131 -2.59 -19.24 -12.72
C PHE A 131 -1.27 -19.87 -13.18
N ALA A 132 -0.93 -21.05 -12.68
CA ALA A 132 0.24 -21.81 -13.16
C ALA A 132 0.11 -22.21 -14.65
N ARG A 133 -1.11 -22.53 -15.11
CA ARG A 133 -1.39 -22.76 -16.54
C ARG A 133 -1.22 -21.48 -17.36
N VAL A 134 -1.77 -20.36 -16.90
CA VAL A 134 -1.58 -19.04 -17.53
C VAL A 134 -0.08 -18.71 -17.64
N HIS A 135 0.67 -18.90 -16.55
CA HIS A 135 2.12 -18.68 -16.54
C HIS A 135 2.84 -19.54 -17.58
N SER A 136 2.47 -20.83 -17.70
CA SER A 136 3.09 -21.75 -18.66
C SER A 136 2.87 -21.31 -20.12
N ILE A 137 1.66 -20.84 -20.45
CA ILE A 137 1.32 -20.31 -21.77
C ILE A 137 2.13 -19.04 -22.08
N VAL A 138 2.19 -18.13 -21.10
CA VAL A 138 2.96 -16.88 -21.21
C VAL A 138 4.45 -17.16 -21.39
N ALA A 139 5.00 -18.09 -20.61
CA ALA A 139 6.42 -18.45 -20.65
C ALA A 139 6.83 -19.00 -22.02
N ILE A 140 6.00 -19.82 -22.68
CA ILE A 140 6.29 -20.32 -24.03
C ILE A 140 6.29 -19.18 -25.05
N THR A 141 5.34 -18.26 -24.97
CA THR A 141 5.29 -17.09 -25.86
C THR A 141 6.52 -16.19 -25.69
N LYS A 142 7.10 -16.14 -24.49
CA LYS A 142 8.33 -15.38 -24.21
C LYS A 142 9.61 -16.08 -24.66
N ARG A 143 9.65 -17.41 -24.60
CA ARG A 143 10.85 -18.21 -24.94
C ARG A 143 10.95 -18.55 -26.43
N SER A 144 9.83 -18.56 -27.15
CA SER A 144 9.78 -18.87 -28.57
C SER A 144 9.65 -17.61 -29.42
N VAL A 145 10.65 -17.33 -30.25
CA VAL A 145 10.61 -16.23 -31.24
C VAL A 145 9.43 -16.41 -32.19
N VAL A 146 9.18 -17.64 -32.63
CA VAL A 146 8.05 -17.97 -33.51
C VAL A 146 6.70 -17.62 -32.86
N ALA A 147 6.53 -17.94 -31.58
CA ALA A 147 5.30 -17.64 -30.86
C ALA A 147 5.12 -16.13 -30.62
N ALA A 148 6.21 -15.43 -30.28
CA ALA A 148 6.20 -13.98 -30.08
C ALA A 148 5.89 -13.23 -31.39
N ASP A 149 6.50 -13.65 -32.49
CA ASP A 149 6.30 -13.05 -33.81
C ASP A 149 4.89 -13.35 -34.34
N GLU A 150 4.37 -14.56 -34.12
CA GLU A 150 2.99 -14.89 -34.50
C GLU A 150 1.98 -14.06 -33.70
N LEU A 151 2.18 -13.87 -32.40
CA LEU A 151 1.33 -13.00 -31.57
C LEU A 151 1.33 -11.56 -32.09
N LYS A 152 2.49 -11.05 -32.48
CA LYS A 152 2.62 -9.70 -33.06
C LYS A 152 1.95 -9.64 -34.43
N ARG A 153 2.21 -10.62 -35.29
CA ARG A 153 1.66 -10.70 -36.66
C ARG A 153 0.14 -10.73 -36.65
N LEU A 154 -0.48 -11.55 -35.81
CA LEU A 154 -1.94 -11.64 -35.71
C LEU A 154 -2.57 -10.31 -35.24
N GLN A 155 -1.97 -9.63 -34.26
CA GLN A 155 -2.43 -8.31 -33.84
C GLN A 155 -2.32 -7.27 -34.97
N ILE A 156 -1.24 -7.31 -35.77
CA ILE A 156 -1.08 -6.43 -36.93
C ILE A 156 -2.12 -6.73 -38.00
N CYS A 157 -2.41 -8.01 -38.27
CA CYS A 157 -3.50 -8.40 -39.17
C CYS A 157 -4.87 -7.89 -38.68
N ASN A 158 -5.05 -7.76 -37.37
CA ASN A 158 -6.26 -7.20 -36.73
C ASN A 158 -6.21 -5.66 -36.60
N GLY A 159 -5.30 -4.99 -37.31
CA GLY A 159 -5.26 -3.52 -37.42
C GLY A 159 -4.44 -2.82 -36.34
N LYS A 160 -3.67 -3.54 -35.51
CA LYS A 160 -2.69 -2.91 -34.60
C LYS A 160 -1.43 -2.50 -35.36
N THR A 161 -0.76 -1.48 -34.86
CA THR A 161 0.58 -1.07 -35.31
C THR A 161 1.65 -1.73 -34.44
N GLU A 162 2.92 -1.67 -34.86
CA GLU A 162 4.02 -2.20 -34.04
C GLU A 162 4.08 -1.55 -32.65
N GLY A 163 3.75 -0.27 -32.53
CA GLY A 163 3.73 0.46 -31.25
C GLY A 163 2.52 0.17 -30.38
N THR A 164 1.44 -0.41 -30.93
CA THR A 164 0.19 -0.70 -30.19
C THR A 164 -0.05 -2.20 -30.00
N ALA A 165 0.73 -3.06 -30.64
CA ALA A 165 0.72 -4.50 -30.41
C ALA A 165 1.21 -4.81 -28.98
N LEU A 166 0.38 -5.51 -28.22
CA LEU A 166 0.66 -5.86 -26.84
C LEU A 166 1.49 -7.13 -26.76
N LYS A 167 2.32 -7.20 -25.72
CA LYS A 167 3.02 -8.43 -25.32
C LYS A 167 2.34 -9.00 -24.08
N LEU A 168 2.37 -10.32 -23.94
CA LEU A 168 2.08 -10.97 -22.66
C LEU A 168 3.10 -10.51 -21.60
N LYS A 169 2.64 -10.37 -20.36
CA LYS A 169 3.46 -10.00 -19.20
C LYS A 169 3.73 -11.28 -18.40
N GLN A 170 4.99 -11.57 -18.10
CA GLN A 170 5.37 -12.77 -17.36
C GLN A 170 5.43 -12.46 -15.86
N ASP A 171 4.85 -13.34 -15.05
CA ASP A 171 4.98 -13.31 -13.60
C ASP A 171 6.44 -13.57 -13.17
N VAL A 172 6.89 -12.79 -12.19
CA VAL A 172 8.19 -12.93 -11.53
C VAL A 172 7.87 -13.10 -10.04
N PRO A 173 8.05 -14.32 -9.47
CA PRO A 173 7.51 -14.70 -8.16
C PRO A 173 7.92 -13.84 -6.95
N THR A 174 8.81 -12.85 -7.12
CA THR A 174 9.24 -11.93 -6.06
C THR A 174 8.11 -11.02 -5.58
N HIS A 175 7.13 -10.67 -6.43
CA HIS A 175 6.01 -9.80 -6.05
C HIS A 175 4.70 -10.19 -6.74
N TRP A 176 3.61 -10.24 -5.94
CA TRP A 176 2.26 -10.58 -6.40
C TRP A 176 1.73 -9.64 -7.52
N ASN A 177 2.26 -8.42 -7.63
CA ASN A 177 1.90 -7.47 -8.70
C ASN A 177 2.17 -8.06 -10.08
N SER A 178 3.28 -8.78 -10.27
CA SER A 178 3.63 -9.33 -11.57
C SER A 178 2.69 -10.47 -11.99
N LEU A 179 2.27 -11.30 -11.03
CA LEU A 179 1.16 -12.24 -11.18
C LEU A 179 -0.12 -11.53 -11.60
N PHE A 180 -0.53 -10.46 -10.90
CA PHE A 180 -1.72 -9.67 -11.24
C PHE A 180 -1.67 -9.14 -12.68
N TYR A 181 -0.56 -8.50 -13.07
CA TYR A 181 -0.43 -7.95 -14.41
C TYR A 181 -0.39 -9.04 -15.51
N MET A 182 0.11 -10.24 -15.21
CA MET A 182 0.05 -11.38 -16.11
C MET A 182 -1.38 -11.83 -16.35
N ILE A 183 -2.15 -12.05 -15.28
CA ILE A 183 -3.54 -12.53 -15.38
C ILE A 183 -4.48 -11.45 -15.93
N GLU A 184 -4.17 -10.18 -15.72
CA GLU A 184 -4.89 -9.06 -16.34
C GLU A 184 -4.68 -9.02 -17.85
N ARG A 185 -3.42 -9.20 -18.29
CA ARG A 185 -3.06 -9.13 -19.72
C ARG A 185 -3.57 -10.33 -20.51
N PHE A 186 -3.69 -11.48 -19.88
CA PHE A 186 -4.01 -12.72 -20.59
C PHE A 186 -5.39 -12.67 -21.28
N PRO A 187 -6.50 -12.26 -20.63
CA PRO A 187 -7.80 -12.07 -21.29
C PRO A 187 -7.78 -11.08 -22.45
N GLU A 188 -7.01 -9.99 -22.37
CA GLU A 188 -6.90 -8.99 -23.46
C GLU A 188 -6.39 -9.61 -24.77
N LEU A 189 -5.56 -10.65 -24.67
CA LEU A 189 -4.92 -11.30 -25.81
C LEU A 189 -5.53 -12.66 -26.15
N ARG A 190 -6.60 -13.07 -25.47
CA ARG A 190 -7.16 -14.44 -25.52
C ARG A 190 -7.43 -14.97 -26.93
N GLU A 191 -7.87 -14.10 -27.83
CA GLU A 191 -8.21 -14.46 -29.22
C GLU A 191 -6.97 -14.89 -30.04
N TYR A 192 -5.78 -14.42 -29.66
CA TYR A 192 -4.52 -14.73 -30.33
C TYR A 192 -3.81 -15.95 -29.72
N ILE A 193 -4.12 -16.30 -28.48
CA ILE A 193 -3.36 -17.30 -27.72
C ILE A 193 -3.44 -18.68 -28.37
N TYR A 194 -4.64 -19.14 -28.73
CA TYR A 194 -4.80 -20.46 -29.33
C TYR A 194 -4.06 -20.59 -30.68
N PRO A 195 -4.21 -19.66 -31.65
CA PRO A 195 -3.40 -19.66 -32.87
C PRO A 195 -1.88 -19.66 -32.62
N VAL A 196 -1.41 -18.90 -31.64
CA VAL A 196 0.01 -18.84 -31.27
C VAL A 196 0.49 -20.19 -30.72
N LEU A 197 -0.30 -20.83 -29.86
CA LEU A 197 0.02 -22.14 -29.31
C LEU A 197 0.11 -23.22 -30.39
N MET A 198 -0.67 -23.12 -31.47
CA MET A 198 -0.58 -24.04 -32.62
C MET A 198 0.74 -23.95 -33.40
N LYS A 199 1.53 -22.88 -33.19
CA LYS A 199 2.90 -22.76 -33.74
C LYS A 199 3.97 -23.38 -32.85
N CYS A 200 3.60 -23.82 -31.64
CA CYS A 200 4.54 -24.38 -30.68
C CYS A 200 4.56 -25.92 -30.78
N PRO A 201 5.74 -26.57 -30.83
CA PRO A 201 5.82 -28.04 -30.91
C PRO A 201 5.20 -28.74 -29.70
N ILE A 202 5.31 -28.13 -28.52
CA ILE A 202 4.73 -28.60 -27.26
C ILE A 202 4.00 -27.40 -26.65
N ALA A 203 2.67 -27.47 -26.63
CA ALA A 203 1.81 -26.41 -26.11
C ALA A 203 1.14 -26.86 -24.79
N PRO A 204 1.05 -25.98 -23.78
CA PRO A 204 0.27 -26.25 -22.58
C PRO A 204 -1.21 -26.28 -22.91
N GLU A 205 -1.98 -26.94 -22.04
CA GLU A 205 -3.43 -27.00 -22.19
C GLU A 205 -4.07 -25.61 -21.98
N MET A 206 -4.85 -25.16 -22.97
CA MET A 206 -5.57 -23.89 -22.93
C MET A 206 -6.64 -23.90 -21.84
N LEU A 207 -6.88 -22.76 -21.19
CA LEU A 207 -7.94 -22.63 -20.18
C LEU A 207 -9.32 -22.93 -20.78
N THR A 208 -10.19 -23.57 -19.99
CA THR A 208 -11.61 -23.74 -20.36
C THR A 208 -12.35 -22.41 -20.29
N ARG A 209 -13.57 -22.37 -20.84
CA ARG A 209 -14.43 -21.17 -20.78
C ARG A 209 -14.72 -20.78 -19.33
N GLU A 210 -15.00 -21.75 -18.48
CA GLU A 210 -15.30 -21.55 -17.06
C GLU A 210 -14.05 -21.02 -16.33
N GLN A 211 -12.87 -21.56 -16.62
CA GLN A 211 -11.61 -21.05 -16.07
C GLN A 211 -11.34 -19.60 -16.50
N ILE A 212 -11.65 -19.23 -17.75
CA ILE A 212 -11.54 -17.84 -18.21
C ILE A 212 -12.47 -16.92 -17.41
N GLN A 213 -13.70 -17.35 -17.11
CA GLN A 213 -14.61 -16.56 -16.27
C GLN A 213 -14.09 -16.41 -14.84
N VAL A 214 -13.52 -17.47 -14.25
CA VAL A 214 -12.86 -17.39 -12.93
C VAL A 214 -11.68 -16.42 -12.98
N LEU A 215 -10.85 -16.47 -14.03
CA LEU A 215 -9.73 -15.57 -14.24
C LEU A 215 -10.18 -14.10 -14.31
N GLU A 216 -11.26 -13.82 -15.05
CA GLU A 216 -11.85 -12.48 -15.17
C GLU A 216 -12.38 -11.98 -13.81
N ASP A 217 -13.06 -12.81 -13.03
CA ASP A 217 -13.48 -12.47 -11.66
C ASP A 217 -12.27 -12.18 -10.74
N CYS A 218 -11.23 -13.01 -10.80
CA CYS A 218 -9.99 -12.79 -10.03
C CYS A 218 -9.33 -11.45 -10.39
N VAL A 219 -9.32 -11.07 -11.67
CA VAL A 219 -8.78 -9.78 -12.13
C VAL A 219 -9.58 -8.61 -11.55
N LEU A 220 -10.91 -8.70 -11.52
CA LEU A 220 -11.77 -7.66 -10.93
C LEU A 220 -11.45 -7.44 -9.44
N VAL A 221 -11.35 -8.54 -8.68
CA VAL A 221 -11.04 -8.51 -7.24
C VAL A 221 -9.63 -7.98 -6.98
N LEU A 222 -8.62 -8.52 -7.66
CA LEU A 222 -7.22 -8.16 -7.44
C LEU A 222 -6.89 -6.74 -7.89
N ARG A 223 -7.56 -6.22 -8.93
CA ARG A 223 -7.43 -4.83 -9.36
C ARG A 223 -7.78 -3.84 -8.26
N LEU A 224 -8.80 -4.12 -7.45
CA LEU A 224 -9.16 -3.26 -6.32
C LEU A 224 -8.03 -3.21 -5.27
N ILE A 225 -7.37 -4.33 -5.02
CA ILE A 225 -6.23 -4.40 -4.09
C ILE A 225 -5.02 -3.67 -4.68
N GLU A 226 -4.74 -3.84 -5.97
CA GLU A 226 -3.65 -3.14 -6.67
C GLU A 226 -3.81 -1.63 -6.57
N ASN A 227 -5.01 -1.12 -6.88
CA ASN A 227 -5.33 0.30 -6.78
C ASN A 227 -5.08 0.86 -5.37
N VAL A 228 -5.45 0.11 -4.33
CA VAL A 228 -5.24 0.50 -2.92
C VAL A 228 -3.75 0.54 -2.59
N ILE A 229 -3.00 -0.49 -2.95
CA ILE A 229 -1.55 -0.57 -2.70
C ILE A 229 -0.83 0.57 -3.43
N THR A 230 -1.16 0.80 -4.70
CA THR A 230 -0.62 1.90 -5.49
C THR A 230 -0.88 3.25 -4.83
N LYS A 231 -2.09 3.45 -4.28
CA LYS A 231 -2.44 4.70 -3.60
C LYS A 231 -1.75 4.85 -2.24
N ILE A 232 -1.60 3.80 -1.44
CA ILE A 232 -0.94 3.91 -0.13
C ILE A 232 0.59 3.95 -0.22
N SER A 233 1.15 3.58 -1.37
CA SER A 233 2.61 3.62 -1.63
C SER A 233 3.09 4.99 -2.14
N GLY A 234 2.24 6.02 -2.10
CA GLY A 234 2.60 7.39 -2.46
C GLY A 234 3.62 8.02 -1.49
N LYS A 235 4.40 8.98 -1.99
CA LYS A 235 5.48 9.65 -1.22
C LYS A 235 5.34 11.16 -1.07
N THR A 236 4.36 11.76 -1.73
CA THR A 236 4.16 13.23 -1.80
C THR A 236 2.93 13.70 -1.04
N TYR A 237 2.29 12.82 -0.28
CA TYR A 237 1.09 13.12 0.49
C TYR A 237 1.02 12.24 1.74
N PRO A 238 0.27 12.65 2.79
CA PRO A 238 0.13 11.85 4.02
C PRO A 238 -0.62 10.55 3.74
N THR A 239 0.11 9.43 3.62
CA THR A 239 -0.47 8.10 3.41
C THR A 239 -0.98 7.47 4.70
N GLY A 240 -0.36 7.79 5.84
CA GLY A 240 -0.76 7.26 7.16
C GLY A 240 -2.21 7.57 7.52
N SER A 241 -2.67 8.80 7.29
CA SER A 241 -4.06 9.20 7.56
C SER A 241 -5.09 8.54 6.63
N MET A 242 -4.66 7.99 5.48
CA MET A 242 -5.55 7.32 4.53
C MET A 242 -5.75 5.83 4.85
N ALA A 243 -4.94 5.21 5.70
CA ALA A 243 -4.91 3.75 5.88
C ALA A 243 -6.27 3.17 6.30
N ILE A 244 -6.93 3.78 7.30
CA ILE A 244 -8.23 3.32 7.80
C ILE A 244 -9.31 3.50 6.72
N LEU A 245 -9.37 4.69 6.12
CA LEU A 245 -10.32 5.02 5.07
C LEU A 245 -10.19 4.09 3.87
N ILE A 246 -8.99 3.93 3.32
CA ILE A 246 -8.82 3.24 2.04
C ILE A 246 -9.19 1.76 2.15
N ILE A 247 -9.05 1.17 3.34
CA ILE A 247 -9.47 -0.20 3.59
C ILE A 247 -10.95 -0.35 3.75
N ARG A 248 -11.60 0.60 4.43
CA ARG A 248 -13.05 0.61 4.50
C ARG A 248 -13.65 0.77 3.10
N CYS A 249 -13.12 1.70 2.31
CA CYS A 249 -13.49 1.87 0.90
C CYS A 249 -13.24 0.62 0.07
N MET A 250 -12.07 -0.01 0.19
CA MET A 250 -11.74 -1.25 -0.52
C MET A 250 -12.72 -2.37 -0.14
N LYS A 251 -13.00 -2.58 1.14
CA LYS A 251 -13.95 -3.59 1.60
C LYS A 251 -15.36 -3.31 1.07
N ASN A 252 -15.78 -2.05 1.03
CA ASN A 252 -17.07 -1.68 0.45
C ASN A 252 -17.11 -1.93 -1.07
N ALA A 253 -16.07 -1.52 -1.79
CA ALA A 253 -15.94 -1.75 -3.24
C ALA A 253 -15.94 -3.25 -3.58
N LEU A 254 -15.22 -4.06 -2.79
CA LEU A 254 -15.24 -5.51 -2.90
C LEU A 254 -16.65 -6.06 -2.69
N ASN A 255 -17.36 -5.65 -1.63
CA ASN A 255 -18.74 -6.10 -1.38
C ASN A 255 -19.71 -5.74 -2.53
N ARG A 256 -19.50 -4.60 -3.20
CA ARG A 256 -20.29 -4.17 -4.37
C ARG A 256 -19.85 -4.82 -5.68
N CYS A 257 -18.72 -5.52 -5.69
CA CYS A 257 -18.21 -6.21 -6.87
C CYS A 257 -19.07 -7.44 -7.19
N ILE A 258 -19.72 -7.41 -8.35
CA ILE A 258 -20.56 -8.49 -8.85
C ILE A 258 -19.67 -9.45 -9.65
N LEU A 259 -19.61 -10.70 -9.20
CA LEU A 259 -18.81 -11.75 -9.81
C LEU A 259 -19.70 -12.82 -10.44
N VAL A 260 -19.20 -13.46 -11.48
CA VAL A 260 -19.98 -14.46 -12.25
C VAL A 260 -19.87 -15.84 -11.61
N THR A 261 -18.69 -16.17 -11.08
CA THR A 261 -18.33 -17.50 -10.63
C THR A 261 -18.35 -17.61 -9.12
N LYS A 262 -18.71 -18.81 -8.63
CA LYS A 262 -18.70 -19.13 -7.20
C LYS A 262 -17.28 -19.11 -6.61
N ILE A 263 -16.27 -19.39 -7.44
CA ILE A 263 -14.85 -19.34 -7.05
C ILE A 263 -14.40 -17.89 -6.87
N GLY A 264 -14.77 -16.99 -7.79
CA GLY A 264 -14.55 -15.55 -7.64
C GLY A 264 -15.18 -15.00 -6.36
N GLU A 265 -16.44 -15.34 -6.09
CA GLU A 265 -17.14 -14.98 -4.85
C GLU A 265 -16.42 -15.49 -3.60
N ASN A 266 -15.96 -16.74 -3.59
CA ASN A 266 -15.19 -17.32 -2.49
C ASN A 266 -13.87 -16.56 -2.25
N MET A 267 -13.14 -16.22 -3.31
CA MET A 267 -11.92 -15.41 -3.23
C MET A 267 -12.18 -14.02 -2.64
N LYS A 268 -13.20 -13.32 -3.14
CA LYS A 268 -13.64 -12.02 -2.61
C LYS A 268 -13.91 -12.12 -1.10
N MET A 269 -14.70 -13.09 -0.67
CA MET A 269 -15.05 -13.24 0.74
C MET A 269 -13.82 -13.52 1.60
N LYS A 270 -12.93 -14.41 1.17
CA LYS A 270 -11.68 -14.73 1.87
C LYS A 270 -10.74 -13.53 2.00
N ILE A 271 -10.75 -12.61 1.03
CA ILE A 271 -10.02 -11.34 1.12
C ILE A 271 -10.67 -10.44 2.17
N ILE A 272 -11.99 -10.19 2.08
CA ILE A 272 -12.70 -9.25 2.97
C ILE A 272 -12.51 -9.57 4.45
N VAL A 273 -12.52 -10.87 4.80
CA VAL A 273 -12.43 -11.37 6.17
C VAL A 273 -10.99 -11.56 6.68
N GLN A 274 -9.97 -11.10 5.96
CA GLN A 274 -8.58 -11.23 6.42
C GLN A 274 -8.34 -10.49 7.74
N GLU A 275 -7.87 -11.23 8.74
CA GLU A 275 -7.46 -10.72 10.06
C GLU A 275 -6.36 -9.65 9.96
N LYS A 276 -5.57 -9.67 8.87
CA LYS A 276 -4.55 -8.64 8.58
C LYS A 276 -5.12 -7.21 8.53
N PHE A 277 -6.43 -7.05 8.32
CA PHE A 277 -7.10 -5.75 8.33
C PHE A 277 -7.48 -5.25 9.73
N GLU A 278 -7.55 -6.13 10.73
CA GLU A 278 -8.01 -5.76 12.09
C GLU A 278 -6.98 -4.91 12.83
N GLY A 279 -5.69 -5.08 12.53
CA GLY A 279 -4.60 -4.35 13.19
C GLY A 279 -4.50 -2.85 12.84
N ILE A 280 -5.20 -2.37 11.81
CA ILE A 280 -5.04 -1.00 11.29
C ILE A 280 -5.66 0.02 12.25
N GLU A 281 -6.89 -0.23 12.68
CA GLU A 281 -7.60 0.62 13.66
C GLU A 281 -7.05 0.47 15.08
N ILE A 282 -6.08 -0.43 15.32
CA ILE A 282 -5.41 -0.59 16.61
C ILE A 282 -4.15 0.30 16.68
N CYS A 283 -3.58 0.69 15.54
CA CYS A 283 -2.38 1.50 15.51
C CYS A 283 -2.69 2.96 15.86
N LYS A 284 -2.30 3.37 17.08
CA LYS A 284 -2.52 4.72 17.63
C LYS A 284 -2.08 5.85 16.68
N LEU A 285 -0.93 5.72 16.03
CA LEU A 285 -0.46 6.77 15.10
C LEU A 285 -1.33 6.88 13.85
N LEU A 286 -1.85 5.75 13.33
CA LEU A 286 -2.77 5.76 12.18
C LEU A 286 -4.15 6.31 12.57
N THR A 287 -4.66 5.97 13.75
CA THR A 287 -5.96 6.48 14.21
C THR A 287 -5.89 7.97 14.51
N MET A 288 -4.84 8.45 15.19
CA MET A 288 -4.62 9.88 15.43
C MET A 288 -4.44 10.65 14.12
N SER A 289 -3.61 10.16 13.20
CA SER A 289 -3.40 10.84 11.91
C SER A 289 -4.66 10.86 11.05
N THR A 290 -5.53 9.84 11.11
CA THR A 290 -6.83 9.83 10.42
C THR A 290 -7.78 10.88 11.00
N ILE A 291 -7.85 11.02 12.33
CA ILE A 291 -8.68 12.05 12.98
C ILE A 291 -8.20 13.45 12.60
N LEU A 292 -6.88 13.68 12.60
CA LEU A 292 -6.26 14.97 12.27
C LEU A 292 -6.26 15.30 10.77
N ASP A 293 -6.77 14.40 9.92
CA ASP A 293 -6.99 14.69 8.51
C ASP A 293 -8.38 15.30 8.30
N PRO A 294 -8.48 16.58 7.86
CA PRO A 294 -9.76 17.28 7.76
C PRO A 294 -10.72 16.63 6.76
N ARG A 295 -10.19 15.81 5.83
CA ARG A 295 -11.00 15.07 4.86
C ARG A 295 -11.73 13.90 5.51
N PHE A 296 -11.16 13.31 6.57
CA PHE A 296 -11.63 12.01 7.08
C PHE A 296 -12.23 12.11 8.47
N LYS A 297 -11.60 12.85 9.39
CA LYS A 297 -12.02 13.00 10.79
C LYS A 297 -12.47 11.64 11.37
N LYS A 298 -13.71 11.56 11.88
CA LYS A 298 -14.30 10.34 12.47
C LYS A 298 -15.02 9.44 11.46
N ILE A 299 -15.20 9.88 10.21
CA ILE A 299 -16.18 9.34 9.25
C ILE A 299 -15.95 7.86 8.94
N ASN A 300 -14.68 7.45 8.81
CA ASN A 300 -14.32 6.14 8.29
C ASN A 300 -13.99 5.10 9.36
N PHE A 301 -14.05 5.45 10.65
CA PHE A 301 -13.80 4.49 11.73
C PHE A 301 -14.91 3.44 11.80
N GLN A 302 -14.53 2.16 11.72
CA GLN A 302 -15.47 1.06 11.90
C GLN A 302 -15.89 0.95 13.36
N PHE A 303 -14.95 1.19 14.28
CA PHE A 303 -15.20 1.12 15.72
C PHE A 303 -15.23 2.51 16.34
N ALA A 304 -16.40 2.95 16.81
CA ALA A 304 -16.58 4.26 17.45
C ALA A 304 -15.64 4.47 18.65
N MET A 305 -15.40 3.41 19.43
CA MET A 305 -14.48 3.46 20.58
C MET A 305 -13.05 3.82 20.17
N THR A 306 -12.56 3.31 19.03
CA THR A 306 -11.23 3.64 18.52
C THR A 306 -11.11 5.13 18.21
N ALA A 307 -12.13 5.72 17.58
CA ALA A 307 -12.16 7.15 17.29
C ALA A 307 -12.15 7.98 18.59
N VAL A 308 -12.94 7.58 19.59
CA VAL A 308 -12.99 8.24 20.90
C VAL A 308 -11.63 8.18 21.60
N THR A 309 -10.98 7.01 21.63
CA THR A 309 -9.64 6.86 22.21
C THR A 309 -8.61 7.72 21.50
N ALA A 310 -8.62 7.76 20.16
CA ALA A 310 -7.72 8.60 19.38
C ALA A 310 -7.93 10.09 19.67
N ILE A 311 -9.17 10.55 19.80
CA ILE A 311 -9.49 11.94 20.17
C ILE A 311 -8.99 12.26 21.58
N ALA A 312 -9.17 11.34 22.54
CA ALA A 312 -8.67 11.52 23.90
C ALA A 312 -7.13 11.62 23.94
N ASP A 313 -6.45 10.79 23.14
CA ASP A 313 -5.00 10.83 22.99
C ASP A 313 -4.50 12.15 22.37
N ILE A 314 -5.18 12.65 21.34
CA ILE A 314 -4.89 13.97 20.73
C ILE A 314 -5.11 15.08 21.76
N ASN A 315 -6.24 15.05 22.48
CA ASN A 315 -6.56 16.04 23.51
C ASN A 315 -5.49 16.07 24.62
N LYS A 316 -4.99 14.90 25.04
CA LYS A 316 -3.90 14.78 26.02
C LYS A 316 -2.60 15.37 25.47
N ALA A 317 -2.26 15.10 24.21
CA ALA A 317 -1.08 15.65 23.56
C ALA A 317 -1.15 17.17 23.46
N MET A 318 -2.27 17.74 23.02
CA MET A 318 -2.48 19.19 22.93
C MET A 318 -2.37 19.87 24.30
N LYS A 319 -3.02 19.32 25.33
CA LYS A 319 -2.93 19.86 26.71
C LYS A 319 -1.50 19.84 27.25
N SER A 320 -0.67 18.88 26.83
CA SER A 320 0.74 18.80 27.21
C SER A 320 1.61 19.78 26.43
N ALA A 321 1.22 20.13 25.19
CA ALA A 321 1.96 21.00 24.28
C ALA A 321 1.75 22.50 24.53
N ASN A 322 0.67 22.93 25.20
CA ASN A 322 0.38 24.34 25.56
C ASN A 322 1.39 24.98 26.55
N SER A 323 2.56 24.35 26.75
CA SER A 323 3.73 24.91 27.45
C SER A 323 4.79 25.49 26.48
N ALA A 324 4.54 25.47 25.16
CA ALA A 324 5.46 25.95 24.11
C ALA A 324 4.76 26.90 23.12
N PRO A 325 5.50 27.76 22.37
CA PRO A 325 4.94 28.92 21.67
C PRO A 325 4.09 28.55 20.45
N GLU A 326 3.05 29.36 20.19
CA GLU A 326 2.12 29.23 19.07
C GLU A 326 2.81 29.39 17.70
N ILE A 327 2.50 28.50 16.76
CA ILE A 327 2.87 28.62 15.34
C ILE A 327 1.60 28.97 14.55
N SER A 328 1.58 30.13 13.90
CA SER A 328 0.46 30.60 13.08
C SER A 328 0.38 29.83 11.76
N VAL A 329 -0.78 29.25 11.45
CA VAL A 329 -1.04 28.58 10.16
C VAL A 329 -1.99 29.42 9.31
N ALA A 330 -1.59 29.75 8.08
CA ALA A 330 -2.45 30.36 7.08
C ALA A 330 -3.33 29.27 6.41
N GLN A 331 -4.64 29.50 6.36
CA GLN A 331 -5.60 28.62 5.70
C GLN A 331 -5.67 28.91 4.20
N THR A 332 -5.45 27.89 3.38
CA THR A 332 -5.95 27.85 1.99
C THR A 332 -6.64 26.52 1.73
N SER A 333 -7.94 26.55 1.42
CA SER A 333 -8.64 25.42 0.84
C SER A 333 -9.43 25.88 -0.40
N LYS A 334 -9.16 25.22 -1.53
CA LYS A 334 -10.05 25.18 -2.69
C LYS A 334 -10.77 23.83 -2.70
N PRO A 335 -12.04 23.76 -3.15
CA PRO A 335 -12.77 22.49 -3.21
C PRO A 335 -12.18 21.57 -4.30
N PRO A 336 -12.23 20.23 -4.13
CA PRO A 336 -11.88 19.31 -5.20
C PRO A 336 -13.01 19.24 -6.24
N GLU A 337 -12.64 19.23 -7.52
CA GLU A 337 -13.53 18.91 -8.64
C GLU A 337 -13.86 17.42 -8.66
N SER A 338 -15.12 17.09 -8.95
CA SER A 338 -15.62 15.72 -9.04
C SER A 338 -15.20 15.06 -10.36
N SER A 339 -14.47 13.95 -10.27
CA SER A 339 -14.20 13.08 -11.42
C SER A 339 -15.20 11.92 -11.46
N THR A 340 -15.95 11.81 -12.55
CA THR A 340 -16.86 10.71 -12.84
C THR A 340 -16.09 9.49 -13.34
N GLY A 341 -16.02 8.46 -12.50
CA GLY A 341 -15.50 7.13 -12.79
C GLY A 341 -15.63 6.27 -11.54
N GLN A 342 -15.69 4.94 -11.68
CA GLN A 342 -15.76 3.97 -10.56
C GLN A 342 -14.58 4.17 -9.60
N SER A 343 -14.74 5.09 -8.66
CA SER A 343 -13.68 5.61 -7.82
C SER A 343 -13.73 4.88 -6.48
N ILE A 344 -12.57 4.45 -5.98
CA ILE A 344 -12.49 3.85 -4.64
C ILE A 344 -13.02 4.80 -3.54
N TRP A 345 -13.12 6.11 -3.84
CA TRP A 345 -13.60 7.13 -2.92
C TRP A 345 -15.12 7.28 -2.88
N GLU A 346 -15.87 6.71 -3.83
CA GLU A 346 -17.34 6.86 -3.90
C GLU A 346 -18.03 6.55 -2.56
N PHE A 347 -17.57 5.52 -1.87
CA PHE A 347 -18.14 5.15 -0.57
C PHE A 347 -17.94 6.25 0.48
N HIS A 348 -16.76 6.86 0.52
CA HIS A 348 -16.46 7.95 1.44
C HIS A 348 -17.23 9.22 1.11
N ASP A 349 -17.32 9.57 -0.18
CA ASP A 349 -18.06 10.75 -0.64
C ASP A 349 -19.54 10.64 -0.22
N ASN A 350 -20.14 9.46 -0.34
CA ASN A 350 -21.50 9.20 0.16
C ASN A 350 -21.61 9.33 1.69
N LEU A 351 -20.61 8.90 2.46
CA LEU A 351 -20.61 9.07 3.91
C LEU A 351 -20.52 10.55 4.32
N ILE A 352 -19.76 11.37 3.60
CA ILE A 352 -19.68 12.82 3.85
C ILE A 352 -21.06 13.46 3.70
N VAL A 353 -21.75 13.18 2.58
CA VAL A 353 -23.08 13.73 2.30
C VAL A 353 -24.09 13.35 3.41
N ASN A 354 -24.02 12.10 3.90
CA ASN A 354 -24.94 11.62 4.93
C ASN A 354 -24.61 12.12 6.36
N ASN A 355 -23.37 12.56 6.62
CA ASN A 355 -22.91 12.98 7.94
C ASN A 355 -22.88 14.50 8.14
N MET A 356 -23.54 15.30 7.29
CA MET A 356 -23.59 16.77 7.41
C MET A 356 -24.43 17.31 8.60
N GLN A 357 -24.65 16.53 9.67
CA GLN A 357 -25.33 17.01 10.86
C GLN A 357 -24.33 17.37 11.98
N PRO A 358 -24.53 18.49 12.70
CA PRO A 358 -23.64 18.90 13.78
C PRO A 358 -23.72 17.91 14.94
N ASN A 359 -22.58 17.29 15.27
CA ASN A 359 -22.46 16.44 16.46
C ASN A 359 -22.29 17.30 17.72
N SER A 360 -23.05 17.00 18.77
CA SER A 360 -22.85 17.58 20.10
C SER A 360 -21.67 16.89 20.79
N ASP A 361 -20.44 17.32 20.51
CA ASP A 361 -19.26 16.82 21.21
C ASP A 361 -19.16 17.40 22.65
N PRO A 362 -18.69 16.59 23.63
CA PRO A 362 -18.67 16.93 25.06
C PRO A 362 -17.77 18.12 25.40
N SER A 363 -18.12 18.84 26.48
CA SER A 363 -17.47 20.09 26.92
C SER A 363 -16.03 19.97 27.45
N GLU A 364 -15.47 18.77 27.52
CA GLU A 364 -14.15 18.49 28.12
C GLU A 364 -12.96 18.47 27.12
N LEU A 365 -13.25 18.63 25.83
CA LEU A 365 -12.23 18.70 24.77
C LEU A 365 -11.56 20.08 24.73
N HIS A 366 -10.27 20.11 24.34
CA HIS A 366 -9.58 21.34 23.98
C HIS A 366 -10.40 22.12 22.94
N LEU A 367 -10.49 23.45 23.08
CA LEU A 367 -11.40 24.28 22.29
C LEU A 367 -11.16 24.13 20.78
N GLU A 368 -9.90 24.20 20.35
CA GLU A 368 -9.52 24.05 18.94
C GLU A 368 -9.86 22.67 18.39
N LEU A 369 -9.63 21.61 19.17
CA LEU A 369 -9.98 20.24 18.76
C LEU A 369 -11.49 20.09 18.60
N ARG A 370 -12.28 20.69 19.50
CA ARG A 370 -13.73 20.70 19.39
C ARG A 370 -14.21 21.45 18.15
N GLN A 371 -13.62 22.61 17.85
CA GLN A 371 -13.95 23.38 16.64
C GLN A 371 -13.56 22.63 15.36
N TYR A 372 -12.41 21.96 15.37
CA TYR A 372 -11.93 21.18 14.23
C TYR A 372 -12.78 19.94 13.93
N LEU A 373 -13.31 19.27 14.96
CA LEU A 373 -14.11 18.04 14.79
C LEU A 373 -15.53 18.30 14.30
N ASN A 374 -16.08 19.49 14.56
CA ASN A 374 -17.32 19.99 13.96
C ASN A 374 -17.09 20.42 12.51
#